data_AF-A0A533TVI4-F1
#
_entry.id   AF-A0A533TVI4-F1
#
_cell.length_a   1.000
_cell.length_b   1.000
_cell.length_c   1.000
_cell.angle_alpha   90.00
_cell.angle_beta   90.00
_cell.angle_gamma   90.00
#
_symmetry.space_group_name_H-M   'P 1'
#
loop_
_entity.id
_entity.type
_entity.pdbx_description
1 polymer ?
#
loop_
_entity_poly.entity_id
_entity_poly.type
_entity_poly.pdbx_seq_one_letter_code
_entity_poly.pdbx_strand_id
1 'polypeptide(L)'
;MNKSFTWRIFISFGLFISFFMLLLSGVILYLGPSGRGAGAIVWLIIGLTKPEWQNQHIIFGFAFSLFALFHLLVINWKAFFSYLKSKTKEGLKSPAELLVIIVLFLIFGTGTYYKIQPFSGILEFGKSISKLWDGNKMQQPGGQRRSGDVFKEPGKPG
;
A
#
# COMPACT_ATOMS: atom_id res chain seq x y z
N MET A 1 21.83 -8.40 -36.62
CA MET A 1 20.38 -8.56 -36.36
C MET A 1 19.90 -7.37 -35.55
N ASN A 2 19.42 -6.30 -36.20
CA ASN A 2 18.89 -5.13 -35.49
C ASN A 2 17.47 -5.45 -35.01
N LYS A 3 17.35 -5.95 -33.77
CA LYS A 3 16.03 -6.02 -33.13
C LYS A 3 15.58 -4.60 -32.82
N SER A 4 14.62 -4.12 -33.62
CA SER A 4 13.87 -2.89 -33.33
C SER A 4 13.23 -2.98 -31.94
N PHE A 5 13.32 -1.89 -31.18
CA PHE A 5 12.67 -1.77 -29.88
C PHE A 5 11.15 -1.91 -30.05
N THR A 6 10.59 -2.97 -29.48
CA THR A 6 9.15 -3.23 -29.58
C THR A 6 8.43 -2.57 -28.41
N TRP A 7 7.83 -1.42 -28.65
CA TRP A 7 7.06 -0.66 -27.66
C TRP A 7 6.00 -1.49 -26.90
N ARG A 8 5.38 -2.47 -27.56
CA ARG A 8 4.41 -3.39 -26.92
C ARG A 8 5.04 -4.23 -25.82
N ILE A 9 6.24 -4.77 -26.07
CA ILE A 9 6.96 -5.60 -25.10
C ILE A 9 7.41 -4.72 -23.94
N PHE A 10 7.95 -3.53 -24.24
CA PHE A 10 8.37 -2.57 -23.22
C PHE A 10 7.24 -2.17 -22.27
N ILE A 11 6.07 -1.79 -22.81
CA ILE A 11 4.92 -1.39 -22.00
C ILE A 11 4.41 -2.57 -21.15
N SER A 12 4.35 -3.78 -21.73
CA SER A 12 3.84 -4.95 -21.01
C SER A 12 4.79 -5.41 -19.89
N PHE A 13 6.09 -5.45 -20.15
CA PHE A 13 7.09 -5.75 -19.12
C PHE A 13 7.17 -4.64 -18.07
N GLY A 14 7.11 -3.37 -18.47
CA GLY A 14 7.06 -2.23 -17.57
C GLY A 14 5.85 -2.27 -16.63
N LEU A 15 4.67 -2.61 -17.17
CA LEU A 15 3.46 -2.83 -16.37
C LEU A 15 3.64 -3.97 -15.37
N PHE A 16 4.19 -5.10 -15.80
CA PHE A 16 4.41 -6.28 -14.95
C PHE A 16 5.39 -6.00 -13.82
N ILE A 17 6.54 -5.38 -14.13
CA ILE A 17 7.56 -5.03 -13.12
C ILE A 17 6.99 -4.03 -12.13
N SER A 18 6.24 -3.02 -12.60
CA SER A 18 5.63 -2.02 -11.72
C SER A 18 4.56 -2.65 -10.80
N PHE A 19 3.75 -3.58 -11.34
CA PHE A 19 2.79 -4.35 -10.55
C PHE A 19 3.47 -5.19 -9.48
N PHE A 20 4.55 -5.91 -9.84
CA PHE A 20 5.31 -6.70 -8.89
C PHE A 20 5.87 -5.83 -7.76
N MET A 21 6.41 -4.65 -8.10
CA MET A 21 6.96 -3.74 -7.11
C MET A 21 5.88 -3.13 -6.21
N LEU A 22 4.69 -2.84 -6.75
CA LEU A 22 3.52 -2.45 -5.95
C LEU A 22 3.06 -3.53 -4.99
N LEU A 23 3.02 -4.79 -5.43
CA LEU A 23 2.64 -5.92 -4.59
C LEU A 23 3.65 -6.12 -3.47
N LEU A 24 4.94 -6.14 -3.79
CA LEU A 24 6.03 -6.27 -2.82
C LEU A 24 5.98 -5.15 -1.78
N SER A 25 5.97 -3.90 -2.23
CA SER A 25 5.93 -2.74 -1.34
C SER A 25 4.64 -2.65 -0.54
N GLY A 26 3.49 -3.04 -1.12
CA GLY A 26 2.20 -3.10 -0.43
C GLY A 26 2.20 -4.10 0.71
N VAL A 27 2.73 -5.31 0.49
CA VAL A 27 2.90 -6.33 1.54
C VAL A 27 3.83 -5.83 2.65
N ILE A 28 4.97 -5.25 2.26
CA ILE A 28 5.96 -4.71 3.20
C ILE A 28 5.34 -3.59 4.07
N LEU A 29 4.60 -2.66 3.46
CA LEU A 29 3.92 -1.58 4.18
C LEU A 29 2.79 -2.08 5.08
N TYR A 30 2.08 -3.12 4.66
CA TYR A 30 1.02 -3.76 5.43
C TYR A 30 1.53 -4.43 6.70
N LEU A 31 2.74 -5.00 6.66
CA LEU A 31 3.40 -5.62 7.81
C LEU A 31 4.13 -4.60 8.71
N GLY A 32 4.41 -3.40 8.22
CA GLY A 32 5.22 -2.41 8.93
C GLY A 32 4.50 -1.74 10.13
N PRO A 33 5.24 -1.27 11.15
CA PRO A 33 4.68 -0.69 12.37
C PRO A 33 3.83 0.57 12.15
N SER A 34 2.81 0.74 12.99
CA SER A 34 1.79 1.78 12.88
C SER A 34 2.14 3.00 13.75
N GLY A 35 3.04 3.87 13.29
CA GLY A 35 3.17 5.22 13.86
C GLY A 35 4.57 5.66 14.26
N ARG A 36 4.68 6.98 14.54
CA ARG A 36 5.88 7.77 14.86
C ARG A 36 6.45 7.46 16.26
N GLY A 37 6.43 6.21 16.71
CA GLY A 37 7.15 5.78 17.90
C GLY A 37 8.61 5.52 17.59
N ALA A 38 9.46 5.39 18.63
CA ALA A 38 10.87 5.01 18.49
C ALA A 38 11.10 3.70 17.71
N GLY A 39 10.06 2.87 17.52
CA GLY A 39 10.06 1.67 16.68
C GLY A 39 10.12 1.93 15.17
N ALA A 40 9.81 3.15 14.70
CA ALA A 40 9.93 3.54 13.30
C ALA A 40 11.39 3.64 12.82
N ILE A 41 12.34 3.86 13.75
CA ILE A 41 13.75 4.13 13.44
C ILE A 41 14.55 2.83 13.18
N VAL A 42 14.08 1.66 13.65
CA VAL A 42 14.78 0.37 13.49
C VAL A 42 14.06 -0.58 12.52
N TRP A 43 13.01 -0.12 11.84
CA TRP A 43 12.36 -0.95 10.83
C TRP A 43 13.10 -0.82 9.50
N LEU A 44 14.03 -1.75 9.27
CA LEU A 44 14.83 -1.83 8.06
C LEU A 44 14.54 -3.17 7.37
N ILE A 45 13.81 -3.13 6.27
CA ILE A 45 13.54 -4.32 5.44
C ILE A 45 14.29 -4.13 4.12
N ILE A 46 15.21 -5.06 3.83
CA ILE A 46 16.07 -5.04 2.63
C ILE A 46 16.84 -3.71 2.52
N GLY A 47 17.26 -3.14 3.65
CA GLY A 47 18.04 -1.90 3.68
C GLY A 47 17.24 -0.61 3.52
N LEU A 48 15.91 -0.66 3.38
CA LEU A 48 15.05 0.53 3.35
C LEU A 48 14.16 0.62 4.59
N THR A 49 13.92 1.86 5.00
CA THR A 49 12.98 2.25 6.06
C THR A 49 11.53 2.25 5.56
N LYS A 50 10.56 2.27 6.47
CA LYS A 50 9.12 2.32 6.11
C LYS A 50 8.76 3.50 5.22
N PRO A 51 9.22 4.74 5.49
CA PRO A 51 8.99 5.87 4.61
C PRO A 51 9.59 5.68 3.22
N GLU A 52 10.77 5.08 3.12
CA GLU A 52 11.41 4.83 1.83
C GLU A 52 10.64 3.77 1.02
N TRP A 53 10.14 2.71 1.66
CA TRP A 53 9.23 1.76 1.02
C TRP A 53 7.91 2.41 0.58
N GLN A 54 7.40 3.37 1.35
CA GLN A 54 6.23 4.16 0.95
C GLN A 54 6.53 5.00 -0.29
N ASN A 55 7.71 5.62 -0.37
CA ASN A 55 8.14 6.35 -1.55
C ASN A 55 8.23 5.45 -2.78
N GLN A 56 8.81 4.24 -2.63
CA GLN A 56 8.84 3.25 -3.71
C GLN A 56 7.41 2.89 -4.16
N HIS A 57 6.51 2.59 -3.23
CA HIS A 57 5.12 2.25 -3.55
C HIS A 57 4.41 3.36 -4.33
N ILE A 58 4.59 4.62 -3.92
CA ILE A 58 3.97 5.77 -4.59
C ILE A 58 4.52 5.94 -6.02
N ILE A 59 5.85 5.93 -6.19
CA ILE A 59 6.48 6.14 -7.50
C ILE A 59 6.16 5.00 -8.47
N PHE A 60 6.25 3.74 -8.02
CA PHE A 60 5.87 2.59 -8.84
C PHE A 60 4.35 2.53 -9.07
N GLY A 61 3.53 3.05 -8.17
CA GLY A 61 2.09 3.24 -8.37
C GLY A 61 1.76 4.20 -9.50
N PHE A 62 2.47 5.33 -9.54
CA PHE A 62 2.37 6.27 -10.65
C PHE A 62 2.85 5.64 -11.96
N ALA A 63 3.99 4.96 -11.96
CA ALA A 63 4.51 4.26 -13.14
C ALA A 63 3.55 3.17 -13.64
N PHE A 64 3.00 2.35 -12.75
CA PHE A 64 2.00 1.34 -13.07
C PHE A 64 0.75 1.97 -13.69
N SER A 65 0.25 3.07 -13.12
CA SER A 65 -0.93 3.77 -13.67
C SER A 65 -0.66 4.30 -15.08
N LEU A 66 0.54 4.85 -15.32
CA LEU A 66 0.95 5.33 -16.64
C LEU A 66 1.08 4.18 -17.65
N PHE A 67 1.74 3.08 -17.27
CA PHE A 67 1.85 1.90 -18.12
C PHE A 67 0.49 1.24 -18.37
N ALA A 68 -0.42 1.22 -17.39
CA ALA A 68 -1.75 0.65 -17.52
C ALA A 68 -2.57 1.48 -18.51
N LEU A 69 -2.50 2.81 -18.40
CA LEU A 69 -3.09 3.71 -19.38
C LEU A 69 -2.53 3.40 -20.77
N PHE A 70 -1.20 3.48 -20.96
CA PHE A 70 -0.59 3.18 -22.26
C PHE A 70 -0.87 1.78 -22.78
N HIS A 71 -0.97 0.77 -21.92
CA HIS A 71 -1.34 -0.58 -22.30
C HIS A 71 -2.74 -0.60 -22.92
N LEU A 72 -3.71 0.09 -22.30
CA LEU A 72 -5.04 0.30 -22.88
C LEU A 72 -4.98 1.11 -24.18
N LEU A 73 -4.19 2.20 -24.23
CA LEU A 73 -4.04 3.09 -25.41
C LEU A 73 -3.34 2.43 -26.61
N VAL A 74 -2.39 1.52 -26.39
CA VAL A 74 -1.52 1.00 -27.47
C VAL A 74 -1.96 -0.38 -27.92
N ILE A 75 -2.42 -1.22 -27.00
CA ILE A 75 -2.78 -2.62 -27.31
C ILE A 75 -4.26 -2.74 -27.61
N ASN A 76 -5.13 -1.99 -26.93
CA ASN A 76 -6.59 -2.18 -27.00
C ASN A 76 -7.39 -0.94 -27.45
N TRP A 77 -6.78 0.15 -27.90
CA TRP A 77 -7.49 1.42 -28.13
C TRP A 77 -8.58 1.38 -29.20
N LYS A 78 -8.37 0.67 -30.31
CA LYS A 78 -9.44 0.47 -31.31
C LYS A 78 -10.62 -0.30 -30.73
N ALA A 79 -10.35 -1.35 -29.95
CA ALA A 79 -11.38 -2.14 -29.30
C ALA A 79 -12.10 -1.32 -28.21
N PHE A 80 -11.35 -0.56 -27.39
CA PHE A 80 -11.89 0.28 -26.32
C PHE A 80 -12.80 1.38 -26.87
N PHE A 81 -12.39 2.13 -27.90
CA PHE A 81 -13.24 3.15 -28.53
C PHE A 81 -14.40 2.54 -29.30
N SER A 82 -14.21 1.39 -29.95
CA SER A 82 -15.31 0.67 -30.58
C SER A 82 -16.34 0.20 -29.54
N TYR A 83 -15.89 -0.30 -28.38
CA TYR A 83 -16.75 -0.63 -27.25
C TYR A 83 -17.48 0.62 -26.75
N LEU A 84 -16.78 1.72 -26.49
CA LEU A 84 -17.39 2.93 -25.98
C LEU A 84 -18.41 3.52 -26.97
N LYS A 85 -18.03 3.65 -28.25
CA LYS A 85 -18.86 4.21 -29.33
C LYS A 85 -20.04 3.31 -29.69
N SER A 86 -19.87 1.98 -29.73
CA SER A 86 -20.98 1.05 -29.97
C SER A 86 -21.95 1.04 -28.80
N LYS A 87 -21.47 1.13 -27.55
CA LYS A 87 -22.36 1.21 -26.37
C LYS A 87 -23.14 2.53 -26.31
N THR A 88 -22.59 3.65 -26.81
CA THR A 88 -23.33 4.93 -26.95
C THR A 88 -24.41 4.88 -28.04
N LYS A 89 -24.23 4.08 -29.11
CA LYS A 89 -25.15 4.03 -30.25
C LYS A 89 -26.14 2.86 -30.22
N GLU A 90 -25.74 1.69 -29.73
CA GLU A 90 -26.51 0.42 -29.75
C GLU A 90 -26.98 -0.02 -28.35
N GLY A 91 -26.68 0.75 -27.30
CA GLY A 91 -26.95 0.36 -25.91
C GLY A 91 -25.95 -0.68 -25.36
N LEU A 92 -26.05 -0.96 -24.06
CA LEU A 92 -25.12 -1.88 -23.39
C LEU A 92 -25.39 -3.33 -23.85
N LYS A 93 -24.48 -3.95 -24.63
CA LYS A 93 -24.54 -5.39 -24.98
C LYS A 93 -24.47 -6.38 -23.79
N SER A 94 -24.05 -5.92 -22.62
CA SER A 94 -23.86 -6.75 -21.41
C SER A 94 -24.09 -5.91 -20.14
N PRO A 95 -25.33 -5.42 -19.92
CA PRO A 95 -25.63 -4.53 -18.79
C PRO A 95 -25.48 -5.24 -17.43
N ALA A 96 -25.68 -6.56 -17.40
CA ALA A 96 -25.49 -7.37 -16.21
C ALA A 96 -24.04 -7.39 -15.72
N GLU A 97 -23.05 -7.56 -16.62
CA GLU A 97 -21.63 -7.52 -16.26
C GLU A 97 -21.23 -6.17 -15.67
N LEU A 98 -21.70 -5.07 -16.28
CA LEU A 98 -21.44 -3.72 -15.78
C LEU A 98 -22.07 -3.51 -14.40
N LEU A 99 -23.30 -3.99 -14.20
CA LEU A 99 -23.97 -3.94 -12.91
C LEU A 99 -23.18 -4.72 -11.86
N VAL A 100 -22.70 -5.93 -12.18
CA VAL A 100 -21.87 -6.73 -11.27
C VAL A 100 -20.59 -6.00 -10.90
N ILE A 101 -19.88 -5.38 -11.85
CA ILE A 101 -18.67 -4.60 -11.57
C ILE A 101 -18.98 -3.41 -10.65
N ILE A 102 -20.07 -2.68 -10.90
CA ILE A 102 -20.49 -1.55 -10.06
C ILE A 102 -20.85 -2.02 -8.64
N VAL A 103 -21.61 -3.11 -8.53
CA VAL A 103 -21.99 -3.70 -7.24
C VAL A 103 -20.76 -4.17 -6.48
N LEU A 104 -19.82 -4.85 -7.12
CA LEU A 104 -18.56 -5.25 -6.48
C LEU A 104 -17.75 -4.04 -6.01
N PHE A 105 -17.62 -3.00 -6.84
CA PHE A 105 -16.94 -1.76 -6.45
C PHE A 105 -17.57 -1.13 -5.22
N LEU A 106 -18.91 -1.04 -5.19
CA LEU A 106 -19.65 -0.52 -4.05
C LEU A 106 -19.50 -1.40 -2.80
N ILE A 107 -19.58 -2.74 -2.94
CA ILE A 107 -19.39 -3.68 -1.83
C ILE A 107 -18.00 -3.52 -1.21
N PHE A 108 -16.94 -3.44 -2.04
CA PHE A 108 -15.58 -3.29 -1.55
C PHE A 108 -15.39 -1.94 -0.84
N GLY A 109 -15.87 -0.85 -1.46
CA GLY A 109 -15.76 0.49 -0.89
C GLY A 109 -16.55 0.64 0.42
N THR A 110 -17.84 0.30 0.40
CA THR A 110 -18.72 0.40 1.57
C THR A 110 -18.35 -0.60 2.65
N GLY A 111 -18.05 -1.85 2.29
CA GLY A 111 -17.64 -2.89 3.23
C GLY A 111 -16.35 -2.54 3.97
N THR A 112 -15.38 -1.95 3.27
CA THR A 112 -14.16 -1.43 3.90
C THR A 112 -14.46 -0.24 4.82
N TYR A 113 -15.26 0.73 4.36
CA TYR A 113 -15.63 1.93 5.12
C TYR A 113 -16.39 1.61 6.42
N TYR A 114 -17.40 0.74 6.33
CA TYR A 114 -18.21 0.29 7.47
C TYR A 114 -17.57 -0.86 8.27
N LYS A 115 -16.35 -1.30 7.93
CA LYS A 115 -15.60 -2.36 8.61
C LYS A 115 -16.39 -3.69 8.68
N ILE A 116 -17.08 -4.04 7.60
CA ILE A 116 -17.85 -5.28 7.48
C ILE A 116 -16.89 -6.45 7.19
N GLN A 117 -17.19 -7.66 7.66
CA GLN A 117 -16.43 -8.87 7.32
C GLN A 117 -16.58 -9.21 5.83
N PRO A 118 -15.52 -9.68 5.13
CA PRO A 118 -14.18 -10.02 5.64
C PRO A 118 -13.19 -8.85 5.69
N PHE A 119 -13.59 -7.64 5.24
CA PHE A 119 -12.68 -6.50 5.10
C PHE A 119 -12.06 -6.06 6.45
N SER A 120 -12.85 -6.03 7.52
CA SER A 120 -12.33 -5.71 8.86
C SER A 120 -11.33 -6.74 9.37
N GLY A 121 -11.54 -8.03 9.13
CA GLY A 121 -10.62 -9.10 9.54
C GLY A 121 -9.22 -8.92 8.94
N ILE A 122 -9.14 -8.56 7.66
CA ILE A 122 -7.87 -8.23 7.00
C ILE A 122 -7.22 -7.02 7.70
N LEU A 123 -7.95 -5.90 7.86
CA LEU A 123 -7.38 -4.70 8.48
C LEU A 123 -6.91 -4.91 9.93
N GLU A 124 -7.63 -5.72 10.71
CA GLU A 124 -7.29 -6.05 12.10
C GLU A 124 -6.09 -6.99 12.19
N PHE A 125 -5.92 -7.91 11.24
CA PHE A 125 -4.73 -8.74 11.15
C PHE A 125 -3.48 -7.86 10.95
N GLY A 126 -3.51 -6.92 10.00
CA GLY A 126 -2.41 -5.98 9.78
C GLY A 126 -2.07 -5.18 11.05
N LYS A 127 -3.09 -4.68 11.76
CA LYS A 127 -2.90 -3.99 13.05
C LYS A 127 -2.28 -4.88 14.12
N SER A 128 -2.68 -6.15 14.18
CA SER A 128 -2.17 -7.11 15.15
C SER A 128 -0.69 -7.39 14.92
N ILE A 129 -0.27 -7.59 13.67
CA ILE A 129 1.15 -7.69 13.30
C ILE A 129 1.91 -6.42 13.69
N SER A 130 1.33 -5.26 13.39
CA SER A 130 1.92 -3.98 13.74
C SER A 130 2.16 -3.83 15.24
N LYS A 131 1.18 -4.24 16.07
CA LYS A 131 1.27 -4.20 17.54
C LYS A 131 2.37 -5.11 18.09
N LEU A 132 2.64 -6.26 17.46
CA LEU A 132 3.74 -7.14 17.83
C LEU A 132 5.11 -6.45 17.69
N TRP A 133 5.27 -5.61 16.66
CA TRP A 133 6.50 -4.84 16.48
C TRP A 133 6.73 -3.83 17.60
N ASP A 134 5.65 -3.21 18.10
CA ASP A 134 5.71 -2.24 19.20
C ASP A 134 5.95 -2.93 20.55
N GLY A 135 5.32 -4.08 20.79
CA GLY A 135 5.44 -4.85 22.04
C GLY A 135 6.84 -5.43 22.27
N ASN A 136 7.50 -5.92 21.23
CA ASN A 136 8.86 -6.49 21.32
C ASN A 136 9.95 -5.46 21.70
N LYS A 137 9.63 -4.16 21.74
CA LYS A 137 10.60 -3.08 22.03
C LYS A 137 10.53 -2.58 23.48
N MET A 138 9.49 -2.91 24.25
CA MET A 138 9.44 -2.60 25.71
C MET A 138 10.36 -3.50 26.54
N GLN A 139 10.96 -4.52 25.92
CA GLN A 139 11.94 -5.42 26.54
C GLN A 139 13.35 -5.15 26.02
N GLN A 140 13.78 -3.88 25.97
CA GLN A 140 15.20 -3.57 26.04
C GLN A 140 15.61 -3.50 27.52
N PRO A 141 16.47 -4.40 28.02
CA PRO A 141 16.98 -4.30 29.38
C PRO A 141 18.01 -3.18 29.43
N GLY A 142 17.57 -1.98 29.82
CA GLY A 142 18.49 -0.84 29.93
C GLY A 142 17.83 0.51 30.23
N GLY A 143 16.75 0.53 31.00
CA GLY A 143 16.02 1.77 31.28
C GLY A 143 15.40 1.82 32.67
N GLN A 144 16.09 1.27 33.67
CA GLN A 144 15.69 1.46 35.06
C GLN A 144 16.78 2.18 35.82
N ARG A 145 16.60 3.49 36.03
CA ARG A 145 16.72 4.10 37.37
C ARG A 145 15.78 5.28 37.50
N ARG A 146 14.76 5.09 38.34
CA ARG A 146 14.16 6.18 39.13
C ARG A 146 15.29 6.99 39.76
N SER A 147 15.22 8.30 39.68
CA SER A 147 15.91 9.19 40.61
C SER A 147 15.06 10.44 40.83
N GLY A 148 13.91 10.24 41.47
CA GLY A 148 13.08 11.31 42.03
C GLY A 148 13.48 11.68 43.47
N ASP A 149 14.46 11.00 44.06
CA ASP A 149 14.79 11.13 45.49
C ASP A 149 16.26 11.52 45.70
N VAL A 150 16.70 12.66 45.16
CA VAL A 150 17.97 13.29 45.56
C VAL A 150 17.81 14.81 45.58
N PHE A 151 17.06 15.33 46.56
CA PHE A 151 17.44 16.59 47.21
C PHE A 151 16.83 16.63 48.62
N LYS A 152 17.50 15.96 49.56
CA LYS A 152 17.31 16.19 50.99
C LYS A 152 18.29 17.30 51.35
N GLU A 153 17.81 18.53 51.48
CA GLU A 153 18.64 19.64 51.97
C GLU A 153 19.05 19.39 53.43
N PRO A 154 20.35 19.53 53.78
CA PRO A 154 20.77 19.58 55.17
C PRO A 154 20.83 21.05 55.64
N GLY A 155 19.92 21.40 56.56
CA GLY A 155 20.22 22.31 57.66
C GLY A 155 20.16 23.82 57.41
N LYS A 156 19.21 24.48 58.10
CA LYS A 156 19.49 25.73 58.81
C LYS A 156 18.92 25.66 60.24
N PRO A 157 19.72 25.94 61.27
CA PRO A 157 19.23 26.13 62.63
C PRO A 157 18.84 27.59 62.88
N GLY A 158 17.89 27.79 63.81
CA GLY A 158 17.74 29.02 64.62
C GLY A 158 17.11 30.21 63.93
#